data_AF-C5L436-F1
#
_entry.id   AF-C5L436-F1
#
_cell.length_a   1.000
_cell.length_b   1.000
_cell.length_c   1.000
_cell.angle_alpha   90.00
_cell.angle_beta   90.00
_cell.angle_gamma   90.00
#
_symmetry.space_group_name_H-M   'P 1'
#
loop_
_entity.id
_entity.type
_entity.pdbx_description
1 polymer ?
#
loop_
_entity_poly.entity_id
_entity_poly.type
_entity_poly.pdbx_seq_one_letter_code
_entity_poly.pdbx_strand_id
1 'polypeptide(L)'
;MSVVHATTAASKVACRFIPLLDRVLVQKLRVESKTATGVFLPEAAKPTINQAVVMAVGSGRILNDGTKIPISVQPGDKVIIPEFGGMNLKLDGEDFQVFRDDDIVGKIVSQQATSTEE
;
A
#
# COMPACT_ATOMS: atom_id res chain seq x y z
N MET A 1 15.60 -27.56 -2.64
CA MET A 1 14.17 -27.32 -2.40
C MET A 1 14.08 -26.43 -1.17
N SER A 2 13.50 -25.23 -1.14
CA SER A 2 12.93 -24.34 -2.15
C SER A 2 13.06 -22.92 -1.58
N VAL A 3 13.31 -21.99 -2.49
CA VAL A 3 13.41 -20.52 -2.35
C VAL A 3 12.28 -19.89 -1.51
N VAL A 4 12.62 -19.15 -0.44
CA VAL A 4 11.75 -18.14 0.21
C VAL A 4 12.57 -16.95 0.75
N HIS A 5 13.25 -16.21 -0.13
CA HIS A 5 14.06 -15.03 0.26
C HIS A 5 13.42 -13.66 -0.04
N ALA A 6 12.11 -13.58 -0.29
CA ALA A 6 11.50 -12.31 -0.70
C ALA A 6 10.21 -12.01 0.07
N THR A 7 10.30 -11.35 1.23
CA THR A 7 9.28 -10.38 1.74
C THR A 7 9.59 -9.75 3.11
N THR A 8 10.57 -10.22 3.89
CA THR A 8 10.71 -9.79 5.32
C THR A 8 11.43 -8.44 5.54
N ALA A 9 12.12 -7.87 4.54
CA ALA A 9 12.92 -6.65 4.74
C ALA A 9 12.07 -5.37 4.90
N ALA A 10 11.03 -5.19 4.07
CA ALA A 10 10.17 -4.01 4.07
C ALA A 10 9.45 -3.79 5.41
N SER A 11 9.06 -4.88 6.08
CA SER A 11 8.36 -4.82 7.36
C SER A 11 9.23 -4.23 8.49
N LYS A 12 10.54 -4.49 8.50
CA LYS A 12 11.41 -4.07 9.62
C LYS A 12 11.74 -2.57 9.61
N VAL A 13 11.79 -1.97 8.42
CA VAL A 13 12.06 -0.54 8.21
C VAL A 13 10.80 0.28 8.50
N ALA A 14 9.65 -0.17 8.00
CA ALA A 14 8.37 0.43 8.27
C ALA A 14 8.03 0.46 9.78
N CYS A 15 8.43 -0.56 10.55
CA CYS A 15 8.23 -0.57 12.00
C CYS A 15 8.98 0.55 12.75
N ARG A 16 10.03 1.16 12.18
CA ARG A 16 10.77 2.26 12.82
C ARG A 16 10.23 3.64 12.45
N PHE A 17 9.37 3.71 11.43
CA PHE A 17 8.72 4.94 11.02
C PHE A 17 7.31 5.00 11.62
N ILE A 18 7.06 5.99 12.48
CA ILE A 18 5.77 6.19 13.12
C ILE A 18 5.08 7.38 12.46
N PRO A 19 4.06 7.17 11.62
CA PRO A 19 3.26 8.25 11.06
C PRO A 19 2.55 9.01 12.19
N LEU A 20 2.52 10.35 12.10
CA LEU A 20 1.82 11.19 13.08
C LEU A 20 0.38 11.47 12.63
N LEU A 21 -0.53 11.63 13.59
CA LEU A 21 -1.95 11.93 13.36
C LEU A 21 -2.63 10.87 12.49
N ASP A 22 -3.28 11.28 11.41
CA ASP A 22 -4.05 10.51 10.44
C ASP A 22 -3.23 10.07 9.22
N ARG A 23 -1.90 10.09 9.33
CA ARG A 23 -1.01 9.69 8.24
C ARG A 23 -0.89 8.18 8.16
N VAL A 24 -0.78 7.67 6.94
CA VAL A 24 -0.63 6.26 6.62
C VAL A 24 0.56 6.08 5.69
N LEU A 25 1.49 5.21 6.08
CA LEU A 25 2.63 4.80 5.27
C LEU A 25 2.22 3.60 4.42
N VAL A 26 2.41 3.68 3.11
CA VAL A 26 2.09 2.63 2.17
C VAL A 26 3.29 2.32 1.27
N GLN A 27 3.34 1.08 0.79
CA GLN A 27 4.30 0.63 -0.21
C GLN A 27 3.55 0.22 -1.48
N LYS A 28 3.87 0.85 -2.61
CA LYS A 28 3.28 0.48 -3.91
C LYS A 28 3.68 -0.93 -4.30
N LEU A 29 2.71 -1.72 -4.74
CA LEU A 29 2.96 -3.05 -5.28
C LEU A 29 3.65 -2.91 -6.66
N ARG A 30 4.84 -3.47 -6.80
CA ARG A 30 5.53 -3.54 -8.10
C ARG A 30 5.00 -4.74 -8.89
N VAL A 31 4.59 -4.50 -10.14
CA VAL A 31 4.25 -5.59 -11.07
C VAL A 31 5.53 -6.17 -11.63
N GLU A 32 5.70 -7.47 -11.48
CA GLU A 32 6.76 -8.18 -12.20
C GLU A 32 6.46 -8.10 -13.70
N SER A 33 7.36 -7.47 -14.45
CA SER A 33 7.21 -7.21 -15.89
C SER A 33 7.35 -8.45 -16.78
N LYS A 34 7.26 -9.65 -16.20
CA LYS A 34 7.31 -10.92 -16.93
C LYS A 34 5.91 -11.51 -17.01
N THR A 35 5.23 -11.23 -18.11
CA THR A 35 4.05 -12.02 -18.52
C THR A 35 4.47 -13.47 -18.76
N ALA A 36 3.65 -14.43 -18.33
CA ALA A 36 3.93 -15.88 -18.32
C ALA A 36 4.35 -16.48 -19.69
N THR A 37 4.15 -15.75 -20.79
CA THR A 37 4.39 -16.18 -22.17
C THR A 37 5.71 -15.63 -22.77
N GLY A 38 6.57 -14.97 -21.98
CA GLY A 38 7.88 -14.50 -22.45
C GLY A 38 7.84 -13.29 -23.39
N VAL A 39 6.67 -12.69 -23.61
CA VAL A 39 6.50 -11.46 -24.40
C VAL A 39 6.81 -10.25 -23.52
N PHE A 40 7.80 -9.45 -23.95
CA PHE A 40 8.18 -8.21 -23.31
C PHE A 40 7.13 -7.13 -23.61
N LEU A 41 6.30 -6.78 -22.63
CA LEU A 41 5.42 -5.63 -22.77
C LEU A 41 6.27 -4.35 -22.76
N PRO A 42 6.11 -3.44 -23.74
CA PRO A 42 6.80 -2.16 -23.73
C PRO A 42 6.46 -1.39 -22.46
N GLU A 43 7.41 -0.63 -21.92
CA GLU A 43 7.27 0.01 -20.60
C GLU A 43 6.05 0.93 -20.50
N ALA A 44 5.61 1.48 -21.64
CA ALA A 44 4.43 2.35 -21.77
C ALA A 44 3.08 1.64 -21.58
N ALA A 45 3.03 0.30 -21.60
CA ALA A 45 1.80 -0.49 -21.44
C ALA A 45 1.65 -1.11 -20.04
N LYS A 46 2.55 -0.80 -19.10
CA LYS A 46 2.40 -1.24 -17.70
C LYS A 46 1.24 -0.47 -17.09
N PRO A 47 0.14 -1.12 -16.67
CA PRO A 47 -0.91 -0.42 -15.95
C PRO A 47 -0.32 0.16 -14.66
N THR A 48 -0.54 1.45 -14.42
CA THR A 48 -0.22 2.09 -13.13
C THR A 48 -1.04 1.36 -12.07
N ILE A 49 -0.40 0.44 -11.36
CA ILE A 49 -1.05 -0.21 -10.24
C ILE A 49 -1.12 0.79 -9.11
N ASN A 50 -2.31 1.34 -8.95
CA ASN A 50 -2.69 2.21 -7.86
C ASN A 50 -2.97 1.40 -6.58
N GLN A 51 -2.50 0.16 -6.51
CA GLN A 51 -2.58 -0.70 -5.33
C GLN A 51 -1.32 -0.57 -4.49
N ALA A 52 -1.51 -0.41 -3.20
CA ALA A 52 -0.45 -0.36 -2.22
C ALA A 52 -0.80 -1.23 -1.01
N VAL A 53 0.23 -1.64 -0.27
CA VAL A 53 0.07 -2.33 1.02
C VAL A 53 0.37 -1.34 2.13
N VAL A 54 -0.49 -1.29 3.14
CA VAL A 54 -0.30 -0.44 4.32
C VAL A 54 0.82 -1.02 5.16
N MET A 55 1.83 -0.21 5.44
CA MET A 55 3.01 -0.61 6.21
C MET A 55 2.96 -0.10 7.65
N ALA A 56 2.49 1.14 7.85
CA ALA A 56 2.31 1.73 9.16
C ALA A 56 1.14 2.73 9.17
N VAL A 57 0.51 2.89 10.32
CA VAL A 57 -0.62 3.81 10.53
C VAL A 57 -0.32 4.72 11.70
N GLY A 58 -0.80 5.96 11.64
CA GLY A 58 -0.74 6.90 12.75
C GLY A 58 -1.77 6.61 13.85
N SER A 59 -1.80 7.46 14.87
CA SER A 59 -2.70 7.33 16.02
C SER A 59 -4.16 7.75 15.73
N GLY A 60 -4.42 8.34 14.55
CA GLY A 60 -5.70 8.92 14.18
C GLY A 60 -5.77 10.43 14.43
N ARG A 61 -6.84 11.05 13.92
CA ARG A 61 -7.10 12.49 14.04
C ARG A 61 -7.70 12.79 15.40
N ILE A 62 -7.22 13.85 16.07
CA ILE A 62 -7.82 14.36 17.31
C ILE A 62 -8.67 15.56 16.94
N LEU A 63 -9.96 15.52 17.29
CA LEU A 63 -10.87 16.64 17.10
C LEU A 63 -10.64 17.71 18.19
N ASN A 64 -11.14 18.93 17.96
CA ASN A 64 -11.01 20.03 18.92
C ASN A 64 -11.65 19.71 20.29
N ASP A 65 -12.63 18.80 20.30
CA ASP A 65 -13.34 18.35 21.50
C ASP A 65 -12.59 17.24 22.27
N GLY A 66 -11.39 16.86 21.82
CA GLY A 66 -10.57 15.80 22.40
C GLY A 66 -10.95 14.38 21.95
N THR A 67 -12.01 14.23 21.15
CA THR A 67 -12.41 12.95 20.56
C THR A 67 -11.38 12.47 19.54
N LYS A 68 -10.95 11.22 19.67
CA LYS A 68 -10.06 10.55 18.71
C LYS A 68 -10.88 9.85 17.63
N ILE A 69 -10.63 10.21 16.38
CA ILE A 69 -11.14 9.51 15.21
C ILE A 69 -10.11 8.44 14.82
N PRO A 70 -10.44 7.14 14.97
CA PRO A 70 -9.54 6.07 14.58
C PRO A 70 -9.36 6.02 13.06
N ILE A 71 -8.21 5.52 12.62
CA ILE A 71 -7.89 5.28 11.21
C ILE A 71 -8.67 4.05 10.72
N SER A 72 -9.17 4.10 9.49
CA SER A 72 -10.00 3.02 8.91
C SER A 72 -9.18 1.86 8.33
N VAL A 73 -7.89 2.08 8.11
CA VAL A 73 -6.93 1.10 7.59
C VAL A 73 -6.01 0.54 8.68
N GLN A 74 -5.53 -0.69 8.48
CA GLN A 74 -4.61 -1.38 9.37
C GLN A 74 -3.34 -1.80 8.63
N PRO A 75 -2.19 -1.95 9.33
CA PRO A 75 -0.99 -2.51 8.73
C PRO A 75 -1.25 -3.89 8.11
N GLY A 76 -0.82 -4.08 6.86
CA GLY A 76 -1.04 -5.30 6.08
C GLY A 76 -2.22 -5.24 5.11
N ASP A 77 -3.11 -4.24 5.24
CA ASP A 77 -4.23 -4.09 4.31
C ASP A 77 -3.76 -3.71 2.89
N LYS A 78 -4.45 -4.25 1.89
CA LYS A 78 -4.31 -3.82 0.49
C LYS A 78 -5.29 -2.68 0.23
N VAL A 79 -4.78 -1.55 -0.23
CA VAL A 79 -5.56 -0.34 -0.45
C VAL A 79 -5.34 0.21 -1.85
N ILE A 80 -6.34 0.92 -2.35
CA ILE A 80 -6.22 1.74 -3.55
C ILE A 80 -5.83 3.16 -3.12
N ILE A 81 -4.73 3.63 -3.68
CA ILE A 81 -4.24 5.00 -3.51
C ILE A 81 -4.52 5.82 -4.76
N PRO A 82 -4.69 7.14 -4.65
CA PRO A 82 -4.82 8.00 -5.82
C PRO A 82 -3.52 8.00 -6.64
N GLU A 83 -3.64 8.26 -7.94
CA GLU A 83 -2.48 8.35 -8.86
C GLU A 83 -1.53 9.49 -8.49
N PHE A 84 -2.11 10.57 -7.97
CA PHE A 84 -1.44 11.79 -7.61
C PHE A 84 -1.68 12.12 -6.14
N GLY A 85 -0.72 12.81 -5.54
CA GLY A 85 -0.76 13.19 -4.14
C GLY A 85 0.16 12.35 -3.26
N GLY A 86 0.05 12.58 -1.96
CA GLY A 86 0.93 12.00 -0.97
C GLY A 86 2.37 12.55 -1.04
N MET A 87 3.18 12.08 -0.10
CA MET A 87 4.60 12.42 -0.01
C MET A 87 5.44 11.17 -0.26
N ASN A 88 6.35 11.23 -1.23
CA ASN A 88 7.33 10.17 -1.46
C ASN A 88 8.40 10.20 -0.38
N LEU A 89 8.69 9.05 0.21
CA LEU A 89 9.68 8.89 1.26
C LEU A 89 10.55 7.68 0.96
N LYS A 90 11.87 7.87 0.97
CA LYS A 90 12.81 6.76 0.82
C LYS A 90 13.37 6.39 2.18
N LEU A 91 13.13 5.16 2.63
CA LEU A 91 13.60 4.64 3.91
C LEU A 91 14.43 3.38 3.65
N ASP A 92 15.67 3.35 4.16
CA ASP A 92 16.60 2.22 4.02
C ASP A 92 16.75 1.69 2.58
N GLY A 93 16.65 2.58 1.59
CA GLY A 93 16.77 2.27 0.18
C GLY A 93 15.49 1.83 -0.52
N GLU A 94 14.39 1.67 0.21
CA GLU A 94 13.06 1.34 -0.31
C GLU A 94 12.20 2.59 -0.46
N ASP A 95 11.36 2.60 -1.50
CA ASP A 95 10.45 3.71 -1.80
C ASP A 95 9.08 3.47 -1.15
N PHE A 96 8.66 4.42 -0.32
CA PHE A 96 7.36 4.46 0.34
C PHE A 96 6.62 5.73 -0.04
N GLN A 97 5.31 5.73 0.21
CA GLN A 97 4.49 6.92 0.12
C GLN A 97 3.69 7.12 1.41
N VAL A 98 3.51 8.37 1.79
CA VAL A 98 2.67 8.75 2.92
C VAL A 98 1.44 9.48 2.40
N PHE A 99 0.27 8.99 2.77
CA PHE A 99 -1.03 9.59 2.49
C PHE A 99 -1.75 9.93 3.79
N ARG A 100 -2.82 10.73 3.71
CA ARG A 100 -3.80 10.83 4.80
C ARG A 100 -4.81 9.69 4.67
N ASP A 101 -5.42 9.29 5.79
CA ASP A 101 -6.53 8.33 5.79
C ASP A 101 -7.66 8.79 4.84
N ASP A 102 -7.96 10.09 4.82
CA ASP A 102 -8.98 10.70 3.95
C ASP A 102 -8.68 10.58 2.43
N ASP A 103 -7.40 10.46 2.04
CA ASP A 103 -7.01 10.39 0.62
C ASP A 103 -7.06 8.95 0.08
N ILE A 104 -7.18 7.94 0.96
CA ILE A 104 -7.21 6.53 0.55
C ILE A 104 -8.57 6.24 -0.07
N VAL A 105 -8.57 5.76 -1.32
CA VAL A 105 -9.80 5.55 -2.11
C VAL A 105 -10.62 4.38 -1.57
N GLY A 106 -9.96 3.32 -1.12
CA GLY A 106 -10.65 2.16 -0.55
C GLY A 106 -9.75 0.99 -0.21
N LYS A 107 -10.30 0.03 0.54
CA LYS A 107 -9.64 -1.21 0.93
C LYS A 107 -10.10 -2.34 0.00
N ILE A 108 -9.15 -3.13 -0.49
CA ILE A 108 -9.45 -4.31 -1.31
C ILE A 108 -9.74 -5.47 -0.35
N VAL A 109 -11.01 -5.76 -0.14
CA VAL A 109 -11.43 -6.99 0.54
C VAL A 109 -11.44 -8.09 -0.51
N SER A 110 -10.62 -9.13 -0.32
CA SER A 110 -10.66 -10.31 -1.18
C SER A 110 -11.98 -11.03 -0.95
N GLN A 111 -13.02 -10.65 -1.71
CA GLN A 111 -14.17 -11.52 -1.88
C GLN A 111 -13.71 -12.72 -2.69
N GLN A 112 -13.82 -13.90 -2.10
CA GLN A 112 -13.77 -15.15 -2.86
C GLN A 112 -14.81 -15.05 -3.98
N ALA A 113 -14.39 -15.43 -5.18
CA ALA A 113 -15.16 -15.36 -6.41
C ALA A 113 -16.53 -16.05 -6.29
N THR A 114 -17.59 -15.38 -6.74
CA THR A 114 -18.66 -16.05 -7.47
C THR A 114 -18.40 -15.83 -8.95
N SER A 115 -17.60 -16.72 -9.50
CA SER A 115 -17.66 -17.02 -10.93
C SER A 115 -19.04 -17.63 -11.20
N THR A 116 -19.92 -16.86 -11.81
CA THR A 116 -20.96 -17.43 -12.66
C THR A 116 -20.72 -16.83 -14.04
N GLU A 117 -19.88 -17.51 -14.82
CA GLU A 117 -20.05 -17.53 -16.28
C GLU A 117 -21.39 -18.21 -16.55
N GLU A 118 -22.22 -17.58 -17.38
CA GLU A 118 -23.22 -18.26 -18.21
C GLU A 118 -22.82 -18.07 -19.67
#